data_AF-A0A958Q9R2-F1
#
_entry.id   AF-A0A958Q9R2-F1
#
_cell.length_a   1.000
_cell.length_b   1.000
_cell.length_c   1.000
_cell.angle_alpha   90.00
_cell.angle_beta   90.00
_cell.angle_gamma   90.00
#
_symmetry.space_group_name_H-M   'P 1'
#
loop_
_entity.id
_entity.type
_entity.pdbx_description
1 polymer ?
#
loop_
_entity_poly.entity_id
_entity_poly.type
_entity_poly.pdbx_seq_one_letter_code
_entity_poly.pdbx_strand_id
1 'polypeptide(L)' 'MSKKIEHPLDFELPLVQLEAELEELRDTVASGEIGKKDDYARLEQRVAKLRDDIYGKLSSYQR' A
#
# COMPACT_ATOMS: atom_id res chain seq x y z
N MET A 1 -9.22 1.41 9.10
CA MET A 1 -9.01 1.69 7.66
C MET A 1 -7.98 2.79 7.56
N SER A 2 -6.83 2.51 6.94
CA SER A 2 -5.82 3.56 6.69
C SER A 2 -6.41 4.63 5.79
N LYS A 3 -6.13 5.90 6.09
CA LYS A 3 -6.64 7.05 5.34
C LYS A 3 -6.01 7.04 3.94
N LYS A 4 -6.83 7.07 2.89
CA LYS A 4 -6.36 7.17 1.49
C LYS A 4 -5.63 8.51 1.29
N ILE A 5 -4.49 8.49 0.60
CA ILE A 5 -3.71 9.69 0.30
C ILE A 5 -4.38 10.41 -0.88
N GLU A 6 -5.11 11.50 -0.60
CA GLU A 6 -5.86 12.24 -1.63
C GLU A 6 -4.97 13.15 -2.49
N HIS A 7 -3.86 13.63 -1.94
CA HIS A 7 -2.90 14.51 -2.61
C HIS A 7 -1.47 14.04 -2.28
N PRO A 8 -0.95 13.02 -2.98
CA PRO A 8 0.37 12.48 -2.66
C PRO A 8 1.47 13.46 -3.02
N LEU A 9 2.46 13.56 -2.13
CA LEU A 9 3.76 14.13 -2.43
C LEU A 9 4.53 13.16 -3.32
N ASP A 10 5.54 13.66 -4.05
CA ASP A 10 6.30 12.85 -5.01
C ASP A 10 6.91 11.59 -4.37
N PHE A 11 7.35 11.69 -3.11
CA PHE A 11 7.94 10.57 -2.38
C PHE A 11 6.90 9.53 -1.91
N GLU A 12 5.61 9.87 -1.93
CA GLU A 12 4.51 8.97 -1.57
C GLU A 12 3.96 8.20 -2.77
N LEU A 13 4.26 8.62 -4.01
CA LEU A 13 3.77 7.98 -5.23
C LEU A 13 4.04 6.46 -5.28
N PRO A 14 5.22 5.94 -4.89
CA PRO A 14 5.45 4.50 -4.87
C PRO A 14 4.51 3.76 -3.93
N LEU A 15 4.16 4.37 -2.79
CA LEU A 15 3.22 3.78 -1.83
C LEU A 15 1.78 3.81 -2.36
N VAL A 16 1.35 4.94 -2.94
CA VAL A 16 0.01 5.08 -3.51
C VAL A 16 -0.24 4.06 -4.61
N GLN A 17 0.74 3.83 -5.48
CA GLN A 17 0.64 2.82 -6.54
C GLN A 17 0.49 1.41 -5.96
N LEU A 18 1.29 1.08 -4.96
CA LEU A 18 1.27 -0.24 -4.32
C LEU A 18 -0.03 -0.48 -3.53
N GLU A 19 -0.58 0.57 -2.90
CA GLU A 19 -1.88 0.53 -2.24
C GLU A 19 -3.04 0.35 -3.23
N ALA A 20 -2.95 0.95 -4.42
CA ALA A 20 -3.95 0.77 -5.47
C ALA A 20 -3.96 -0.68 -5.98
N GLU A 21 -2.77 -1.26 -6.25
CA GLU A 21 -2.65 -2.67 -6.63
C GLU A 21 -3.18 -3.61 -5.54
N LEU A 22 -2.92 -3.28 -4.27
CA LEU A 22 -3.44 -4.07 -3.14
C LEU A 22 -4.97 -4.05 -3.07
N GLU A 23 -5.60 -2.90 -3.35
CA GLU A 23 -7.06 -2.80 -3.37
C GLU A 23 -7.68 -3.59 -4.55
N GLU A 24 -7.09 -3.53 -5.74
CA GLU A 24 -7.54 -4.34 -6.88
C GLU A 24 -7.45 -5.84 -6.59
N LEU A 25 -6.36 -6.26 -5.94
CA LEU A 25 -6.16 -7.65 -5.54
C LEU A 25 -7.12 -8.06 -4.42
N ARG A 26 -7.45 -7.14 -3.50
CA ARG A 26 -8.47 -7.35 -2.46
C ARG A 26 -9.83 -7.65 -3.08
N ASP A 27 -10.25 -6.84 -4.06
CA ASP A 27 -11.52 -7.03 -4.77
C ASP A 27 -11.56 -8.36 -5.52
N THR A 28 -10.42 -8.77 -6.10
CA THR A 28 -10.26 -10.08 -6.76
C THR A 28 -10.36 -11.25 -5.76
N VAL A 29 -9.75 -11.14 -4.58
CA VAL A 29 -9.89 -12.15 -3.53
C VAL A 29 -11.32 -12.20 -3.00
N ALA A 30 -11.98 -11.04 -2.86
CA ALA A 30 -13.36 -10.93 -2.40
C ALA A 30 -14.37 -11.52 -3.40
N SER A 31 -14.07 -11.51 -4.70
CA SER A 31 -14.90 -12.14 -5.73
C SER A 31 -14.80 -13.67 -5.76
N GLY A 32 -13.90 -14.26 -4.98
CA GLY A 32 -13.81 -15.71 -4.76
C GLY A 32 -12.59 -16.39 -5.37
N GLU A 33 -11.62 -15.65 -5.92
CA GLU A 33 -10.37 -16.23 -6.41
C GLU A 33 -9.43 -16.59 -5.24
N ILE A 34 -9.65 -17.78 -4.66
CA ILE A 34 -8.91 -18.28 -3.49
C ILE A 34 -7.39 -18.33 -3.74
N GLY A 35 -6.95 -18.57 -4.99
CA GLY A 35 -5.54 -18.64 -5.37
C GLY A 35 -4.77 -17.31 -5.22
N LYS A 36 -5.48 -16.19 -5.06
CA LYS A 36 -4.88 -14.85 -4.94
C LYS A 36 -4.63 -14.41 -3.49
N LYS A 37 -5.04 -15.21 -2.49
CA LYS A 37 -4.88 -14.87 -1.07
C LYS A 37 -3.42 -14.75 -0.63
N ASP A 38 -2.57 -15.65 -1.11
CA ASP A 38 -1.14 -15.62 -0.76
C ASP A 38 -0.42 -14.43 -1.42
N ASP A 39 -0.81 -14.10 -2.66
CA ASP A 39 -0.31 -12.92 -3.36
C ASP A 39 -0.75 -11.64 -2.64
N TYR A 40 -2.01 -11.59 -2.19
CA TYR A 40 -2.55 -10.49 -1.39
C TYR A 40 -1.75 -10.29 -0.09
N ALA A 41 -1.50 -11.36 0.67
CA ALA A 41 -0.74 -11.29 1.90
C ALA A 41 0.70 -10.78 1.67
N ARG A 42 1.36 -11.20 0.58
CA ARG A 42 2.70 -10.72 0.23
C ARG A 42 2.70 -9.25 -0.15
N LEU A 43 1.70 -8.80 -0.92
CA LEU A 43 1.57 -7.41 -1.32
C LEU A 43 1.25 -6.51 -0.12
N GLU A 44 0.37 -6.96 0.78
CA GLU A 44 0.04 -6.27 2.03
C GLU A 44 1.28 -6.04 2.89
N GLN A 45 2.14 -7.05 3.05
CA GLN A 45 3.41 -6.92 3.77
C GLN A 45 4.36 -5.89 3.13
N ARG A 46 4.41 -5.85 1.79
CA ARG A 46 5.23 -4.86 1.07
C ARG A 46 4.70 -3.44 1.25
N VAL A 47 3.38 -3.24 1.19
CA VAL A 47 2.73 -1.95 1.47
C VAL A 47 3.05 -1.49 2.89
N ALA A 48 2.89 -2.36 3.89
CA ALA A 48 3.19 -2.04 5.27
C ALA A 48 4.65 -1.60 5.44
N LYS A 49 5.60 -2.37 4.88
CA LYS A 49 7.03 -2.05 4.94
C LYS A 49 7.36 -0.71 4.27
N LEU A 50 6.85 -0.48 3.06
CA LEU A 50 7.12 0.75 2.32
C LEU A 50 6.53 1.98 3.02
N ARG A 51 5.34 1.84 3.62
CA ARG A 51 4.73 2.88 4.45
C ARG A 51 5.63 3.24 5.62
N ASP A 52 6.15 2.24 6.33
CA ASP A 52 7.07 2.45 7.45
C ASP A 52 8.41 3.06 7.00
N ASP A 53 8.93 2.68 5.83
CA ASP A 53 10.17 3.25 5.31
C ASP A 53 10.00 4.72 4.87
N ILE A 54 8.84 5.09 4.31
CA ILE A 54 8.53 6.47 3.92
C ILE A 54 8.25 7.34 5.16
N TYR A 55 7.31 6.94 6.00
CA TYR A 55 6.84 7.78 7.11
C TYR A 55 7.65 7.59 8.41
N GLY A 56 8.28 6.44 8.61
CA GLY A 56 9.09 6.15 9.80
C GLY A 56 10.48 6.77 9.78
N LYS A 57 10.92 7.32 8.64
CA LYS A 57 12.23 7.96 8.47
C LYS A 57 12.15 9.41 7.96
N LEU A 58 10.99 10.08 8.12
CA LEU A 58 10.85 11.46 7.65
C LEU A 58 11.89 12.37 8.32
N SER A 59 12.68 13.04 7.49
CA SER A 59 13.54 14.14 7.94
C SER A 59 12.69 15.33 8.42
N SER A 60 13.28 16.25 9.17
CA SER A 60 12.56 17.44 9.68
C SER A 60 11.97 18.34 8.59
N TYR A 61 12.42 18.23 7.34
CA TYR A 61 11.85 18.96 6.20
C TYR A 61 10.65 18.23 5.56
N GLN A 62 10.49 16.93 5.85
CA GLN A 62 9.41 16.09 5.32
C GLN A 62 8.26 15.89 6.34
N ARG A 63 8.37 16.49 7.54
CA ARG A 63 7.37 16.42 8.61
C ARG A 63 6.44 17.63 8.59
#